data_AF-A0AAD5XM56-F1
#
_entry.id   AF-A0AAD5XM56-F1
#
_cell.length_a   1.000
_cell.length_b   1.000
_cell.length_c   1.000
_cell.angle_alpha   90.00
_cell.angle_beta   90.00
_cell.angle_gamma   90.00
#
_symmetry.space_group_name_H-M   'P 1'
#
loop_
_entity.id
_entity.type
_entity.pdbx_description
1 polymer ?
#
loop_
_entity_poly.entity_id
_entity_poly.type
_entity_poly.pdbx_seq_one_letter_code
_entity_poly.pdbx_strand_id
1 'polypeptide(L)'
;MVRSHRHPAPLLASSLSKSRGERFFLAYSLAWVLLFAVVIQQQLYLTFDANSYLILGLVIFLPAPLIPILFPALCDDPSVPFTRRYTTKANIWIAIFSFIANYVFTHYFYQVLHVSYTFPAHRLNDVPFALYLITHGYFILYHVLATFAARVLWRIVLSNRASKRNYAIAGVVLLFGSITTAFLETWTIKSFPYYTYPDQRAMFTTGSVFYAIYFIVSFPCFARIDETAGVVWTMPEVVKDVLAASMAITMLLDAWRLAVGPLVLAGDADTRAAAATGMPWMKSV
;
A
#
# COMPACT_ATOMS: atom_id res chain seq x y z
N MET A 1 -19.84 -26.46 -35.04
CA MET A 1 -18.58 -25.68 -34.94
C MET A 1 -18.86 -24.43 -34.11
N VAL A 2 -18.76 -24.54 -32.78
CA VAL A 2 -18.97 -23.40 -31.87
C VAL A 2 -17.69 -22.58 -31.87
N ARG A 3 -17.79 -21.31 -32.29
CA ARG A 3 -16.69 -20.35 -32.29
C ARG A 3 -16.03 -20.33 -30.91
N SER A 4 -14.75 -20.68 -30.87
CA SER A 4 -13.93 -20.47 -29.68
C SER A 4 -13.87 -18.97 -29.40
N HIS A 5 -14.47 -18.52 -28.30
CA HIS A 5 -14.10 -17.25 -27.69
C HIS A 5 -12.69 -17.39 -27.12
N ARG A 6 -11.68 -17.31 -27.99
CA ARG A 6 -10.34 -16.95 -27.56
C ARG A 6 -10.43 -15.50 -27.09
N HIS A 7 -10.56 -15.26 -25.79
CA HIS A 7 -10.32 -13.94 -25.22
C HIS A 7 -8.86 -13.56 -25.50
N PRO A 8 -8.58 -12.53 -26.31
CA PRO A 8 -7.21 -12.03 -26.44
C PRO A 8 -6.84 -11.37 -25.10
N ALA A 9 -5.69 -11.78 -24.56
CA ALA A 9 -5.21 -11.30 -23.27
C ALA A 9 -4.70 -9.86 -23.37
N PRO A 10 -4.96 -9.07 -22.33
CA PRO A 10 -3.86 -8.37 -21.70
C PRO A 10 -3.81 -8.70 -20.20
N LEU A 11 -2.63 -8.66 -19.61
CA LEU A 11 -2.45 -8.58 -18.14
C LEU A 11 -3.18 -7.36 -17.54
N LEU A 12 -3.56 -6.42 -18.39
CA LEU A 12 -4.24 -5.17 -18.10
C LEU A 12 -5.75 -5.32 -18.14
N ALA A 13 -6.43 -4.37 -17.51
CA ALA A 13 -7.89 -4.28 -17.56
C ALA A 13 -8.45 -4.20 -18.99
N SER A 14 -9.69 -4.66 -19.14
CA SER A 14 -10.48 -4.53 -20.38
C SER A 14 -10.99 -3.10 -20.59
N SER A 15 -11.24 -2.36 -19.50
CA SER A 15 -11.55 -0.93 -19.53
C SER A 15 -10.36 -0.12 -20.05
N LEU A 16 -10.60 0.73 -21.06
CA LEU A 16 -9.56 1.60 -21.62
C LEU A 16 -8.95 2.53 -20.55
N SER A 17 -9.81 3.14 -19.74
CA SER A 17 -9.42 4.03 -18.64
C SER A 17 -8.50 3.31 -17.65
N LYS A 18 -8.91 2.14 -17.16
CA LYS A 18 -8.13 1.35 -16.20
C LYS A 18 -6.83 0.83 -16.79
N SER A 19 -6.87 0.29 -18.02
CA SER A 19 -5.69 -0.25 -18.71
C SER A 19 -4.60 0.81 -18.91
N ARG A 20 -4.98 2.03 -19.31
CA ARG A 20 -4.04 3.15 -19.46
C ARG A 20 -3.52 3.63 -18.12
N GLY A 21 -4.39 3.73 -17.11
CA GLY A 21 -3.99 4.15 -15.76
C GLY A 21 -3.00 3.19 -15.11
N GLU A 22 -3.20 1.88 -15.28
CA GLU A 22 -2.28 0.86 -14.79
C GLU A 22 -0.90 0.96 -15.44
N ARG A 23 -0.84 1.14 -16.77
CA ARG A 23 0.44 1.37 -17.47
C ARG A 23 1.14 2.62 -16.97
N PHE A 24 0.38 3.70 -16.80
CA PHE A 24 0.90 4.94 -16.25
C PHE A 24 1.47 4.73 -14.86
N PHE A 25 0.72 4.10 -13.94
CA PHE A 25 1.19 3.87 -12.57
C PHE A 25 2.42 2.97 -12.52
N LEU A 26 2.56 1.98 -13.41
CA LEU A 26 3.79 1.17 -13.51
C LEU A 26 4.99 2.01 -13.97
N ALA A 27 4.82 2.84 -15.00
CA ALA A 27 5.88 3.71 -15.50
C ALA A 27 6.28 4.79 -14.47
N TYR A 28 5.28 5.42 -13.84
CA TYR A 28 5.45 6.32 -12.70
C TYR A 28 6.21 5.63 -11.57
N SER A 29 5.86 4.38 -11.27
CA SER A 29 6.50 3.64 -10.19
C SER A 29 7.96 3.34 -10.47
N LEU A 30 8.28 2.95 -11.70
CA LEU A 30 9.66 2.77 -12.13
C LEU A 30 10.45 4.08 -11.97
N ALA A 31 9.89 5.22 -12.35
CA ALA A 31 10.57 6.51 -12.24
C ALA A 31 10.92 6.87 -10.79
N TRP A 32 9.98 6.75 -9.84
CA TRP A 32 10.29 7.07 -8.44
C TRP A 32 11.19 6.02 -7.78
N VAL A 33 11.09 4.74 -8.16
CA VAL A 33 12.00 3.69 -7.66
C VAL A 33 13.44 3.98 -8.10
N LEU A 34 13.64 4.40 -9.35
CA LEU A 34 14.97 4.82 -9.84
C LEU A 34 15.48 6.06 -9.11
N LEU A 35 14.62 7.04 -8.82
CA LEU A 35 14.97 8.19 -7.98
C LEU A 35 15.45 7.75 -6.59
N PHE A 36 14.72 6.84 -5.93
CA PHE A 36 15.14 6.30 -4.63
C PHE A 36 16.44 5.51 -4.72
N ALA A 37 16.65 4.74 -5.78
CA ALA A 37 17.90 4.03 -6.01
C ALA A 37 19.10 5.01 -6.07
N VAL A 38 18.94 6.15 -6.75
CA VAL A 38 19.95 7.22 -6.76
C VAL A 38 20.17 7.81 -5.36
N VAL A 39 19.09 8.16 -4.64
CA VAL A 39 19.18 8.71 -3.27
C VAL A 39 19.92 7.77 -2.33
N ILE A 40 19.65 6.47 -2.41
CA ILE A 40 20.28 5.43 -1.57
C ILE A 40 21.73 5.21 -1.99
N GLN A 41 22.00 5.02 -3.28
CA GLN A 41 23.35 4.72 -3.80
C GLN A 41 24.33 5.86 -3.52
N GLN A 42 23.88 7.10 -3.65
CA GLN A 42 24.69 8.29 -3.37
C GLN A 42 24.62 8.74 -1.91
N GLN A 43 23.88 8.02 -1.06
CA GLN A 43 23.68 8.35 0.35
C GLN A 43 23.20 9.79 0.59
N LEU A 44 22.42 10.36 -0.34
CA LEU A 44 21.94 11.75 -0.24
C LEU A 44 21.10 11.98 1.01
N TYR A 45 20.46 10.92 1.52
CA TYR A 45 19.69 10.96 2.76
C TYR A 45 20.52 11.39 3.99
N LEU A 46 21.86 11.30 3.97
CA LEU A 46 22.72 11.77 5.07
C LEU A 46 22.78 13.30 5.16
N THR A 47 22.48 14.02 4.08
CA THR A 47 22.51 15.48 4.03
C THR A 47 21.12 16.11 4.09
N PHE A 48 20.07 15.29 4.12
CA PHE A 48 18.69 15.77 4.09
C PHE A 48 18.27 16.35 5.45
N ASP A 49 17.73 17.55 5.40
CA ASP A 49 16.96 18.14 6.49
C ASP A 49 15.45 17.80 6.35
N ALA A 50 14.63 18.30 7.28
CA ALA A 50 13.19 18.08 7.27
C ALA A 50 12.50 18.53 5.97
N ASN A 51 12.99 19.62 5.36
CA ASN A 51 12.45 20.14 4.11
C ASN A 51 12.86 19.28 2.91
N SER A 52 14.10 18.80 2.89
CA SER A 52 14.62 17.91 1.83
C SER A 52 13.81 16.62 1.76
N TYR A 53 13.49 16.01 2.91
CA TYR A 53 12.59 14.85 2.95
C TYR A 53 11.17 15.18 2.50
N LEU A 54 10.63 16.33 2.89
CA LEU A 54 9.30 16.76 2.44
C LEU A 54 9.26 16.97 0.92
N ILE A 55 10.28 17.59 0.35
CA ILE A 55 10.43 17.79 -1.09
C ILE A 55 10.52 16.45 -1.81
N LEU A 56 11.33 15.51 -1.32
CA LEU A 56 11.39 14.15 -1.88
C LEU A 56 10.00 13.50 -1.87
N GLY A 57 9.27 13.60 -0.76
CA GLY A 57 7.90 13.11 -0.68
C GLY A 57 6.96 13.75 -1.70
N LEU A 58 7.03 15.07 -1.88
CA LEU A 58 6.23 15.79 -2.88
C LEU A 58 6.58 15.39 -4.31
N VAL A 59 7.87 15.25 -4.63
CA VAL A 59 8.35 14.81 -5.95
C VAL A 59 7.81 13.42 -6.30
N ILE A 60 7.68 12.54 -5.31
CA ILE A 60 7.11 11.21 -5.52
C ILE A 60 5.58 11.27 -5.57
N PHE A 61 4.94 12.02 -4.68
CA PHE A 61 3.49 12.05 -4.59
C PHE A 61 2.83 12.77 -5.78
N LEU A 62 3.24 14.00 -6.09
CA LEU A 62 2.52 14.90 -7.01
C LEU A 62 2.35 14.37 -8.45
N PRO A 63 3.31 13.66 -9.07
CA PRO A 63 3.12 13.16 -10.43
C PRO A 63 1.92 12.22 -10.57
N ALA A 64 1.63 11.38 -9.58
CA ALA A 64 0.57 10.37 -9.65
C ALA A 64 -0.85 10.96 -9.81
N PRO A 65 -1.27 12.01 -9.07
CA PRO A 65 -2.53 12.69 -9.31
C PRO A 65 -2.44 13.82 -10.35
N LEU A 66 -1.32 14.56 -10.45
CA LEU A 66 -1.27 15.73 -11.34
C LEU A 66 -1.15 15.37 -12.81
N ILE A 67 -0.35 14.36 -13.19
CA ILE A 67 -0.20 13.98 -14.60
C ILE A 67 -1.55 13.53 -15.19
N PRO A 68 -2.38 12.72 -14.50
CA PRO A 68 -3.72 12.37 -15.02
C PRO A 68 -4.74 13.49 -15.10
N ILE A 69 -4.57 14.54 -14.28
CA ILE A 69 -5.41 15.73 -14.37
C ILE A 69 -4.99 16.60 -15.55
N LEU A 70 -3.69 16.87 -15.70
CA LEU A 70 -3.14 17.78 -16.69
C LEU A 70 -2.99 17.16 -18.08
N PHE A 71 -2.67 15.86 -18.15
CA PHE A 71 -2.36 15.14 -19.38
C PHE A 71 -3.11 13.79 -19.47
N PRO A 72 -4.45 13.79 -19.41
CA PRO A 72 -5.24 12.55 -19.40
C PRO A 72 -5.00 11.67 -20.62
N ALA A 73 -4.68 12.25 -21.78
CA ALA A 73 -4.36 11.47 -22.98
C ALA A 73 -3.08 10.59 -22.84
N LEU A 74 -2.24 10.79 -21.83
CA LEU A 74 -1.06 9.94 -21.60
C LEU A 74 -1.35 8.75 -20.68
N CYS A 75 -2.41 8.82 -19.89
CA CYS A 75 -2.55 7.97 -18.71
C CYS A 75 -3.99 7.52 -18.43
N ASP A 76 -4.99 8.03 -19.15
CA ASP A 76 -6.39 7.68 -18.97
C ASP A 76 -7.22 7.93 -20.25
N ASP A 77 -8.54 7.78 -20.17
CA ASP A 77 -9.47 8.14 -21.23
C ASP A 77 -9.86 9.63 -21.13
N PRO A 78 -9.41 10.49 -22.07
CA PRO A 78 -9.72 11.91 -22.04
C PRO A 78 -11.19 12.21 -22.33
N SER A 79 -11.95 11.27 -22.92
CA SER A 79 -13.39 11.44 -23.20
C SER A 79 -14.25 11.35 -21.93
N VAL A 80 -13.68 10.85 -20.83
CA VAL A 80 -14.36 10.67 -19.55
C VAL A 80 -14.03 11.85 -18.62
N PRO A 81 -15.02 12.42 -17.88
CA PRO A 81 -14.77 13.43 -16.86
C PRO A 81 -13.79 12.93 -15.79
N PHE A 82 -12.93 13.81 -15.27
CA PHE A 82 -11.85 13.40 -14.38
C PHE A 82 -12.34 12.62 -13.14
N THR A 83 -13.48 12.99 -12.55
CA THR A 83 -14.06 12.30 -11.39
C THR A 83 -14.48 10.86 -11.65
N ARG A 84 -14.63 10.45 -12.92
CA ARG A 84 -15.00 9.09 -13.32
C ARG A 84 -13.82 8.28 -13.84
N ARG A 85 -12.67 8.92 -14.07
CA ARG A 85 -11.43 8.28 -14.54
C ARG A 85 -10.87 7.33 -13.49
N TYR A 86 -10.35 6.19 -13.94
CA TYR A 86 -9.73 5.21 -13.06
C TYR A 86 -8.57 5.80 -12.27
N THR A 87 -7.68 6.56 -12.93
CA THR A 87 -6.51 7.18 -12.26
C THR A 87 -6.92 8.09 -11.11
N THR A 88 -7.98 8.87 -11.26
CA THR A 88 -8.47 9.75 -10.19
C THR A 88 -9.02 8.93 -9.02
N LYS A 89 -9.83 7.90 -9.31
CA LYS A 89 -10.38 7.00 -8.28
C LYS A 89 -9.28 6.23 -7.54
N ALA A 90 -8.30 5.70 -8.26
CA ALA A 90 -7.17 4.98 -7.69
C ALA A 90 -6.32 5.88 -6.77
N ASN A 91 -6.00 7.11 -7.21
CA ASN A 91 -5.30 8.08 -6.36
C ASN A 91 -6.11 8.45 -5.11
N ILE A 92 -7.42 8.68 -5.22
CA ILE A 92 -8.25 8.98 -4.05
C ILE A 92 -8.30 7.81 -3.07
N TRP A 93 -8.48 6.59 -3.58
CA TRP A 93 -8.47 5.38 -2.75
C TRP A 93 -7.14 5.27 -2.00
N ILE A 94 -6.01 5.37 -2.70
CA ILE A 94 -4.68 5.24 -2.08
C ILE A 94 -4.33 6.42 -1.18
N ALA A 95 -4.78 7.64 -1.49
CA ALA A 95 -4.57 8.81 -0.62
C ALA A 95 -5.27 8.64 0.72
N ILE A 96 -6.54 8.20 0.73
CA ILE A 96 -7.26 7.92 1.96
C ILE A 96 -6.60 6.76 2.71
N PHE A 97 -6.28 5.66 2.01
CA PHE A 97 -5.66 4.51 2.63
C PHE A 97 -4.28 4.83 3.22
N SER A 98 -3.42 5.54 2.48
CA SER A 98 -2.10 5.99 2.93
C SER A 98 -2.21 6.92 4.14
N PHE A 99 -3.16 7.84 4.13
CA PHE A 99 -3.39 8.72 5.27
C PHE A 99 -3.77 7.93 6.51
N ILE A 100 -4.75 7.02 6.42
CA ILE A 100 -5.17 6.21 7.57
C ILE A 100 -4.04 5.27 8.01
N ALA A 101 -3.32 4.67 7.08
CA ALA A 101 -2.18 3.81 7.38
C ALA A 101 -1.11 4.55 8.19
N ASN A 102 -0.75 5.75 7.78
CA ASN A 102 0.25 6.55 8.49
C ASN A 102 -0.31 7.17 9.79
N TYR A 103 -1.55 7.66 9.79
CA TYR A 103 -2.10 8.36 10.94
C TYR A 103 -2.59 7.43 12.05
N VAL A 104 -3.20 6.30 11.68
CA VAL A 104 -3.86 5.35 12.59
C VAL A 104 -3.01 4.10 12.71
N PHE A 105 -2.66 3.44 11.60
CA PHE A 105 -2.10 2.10 11.68
C PHE A 105 -0.64 2.07 12.13
N THR A 106 0.14 3.10 11.78
CA THR A 106 1.54 3.24 12.24
C THR A 106 1.66 3.26 13.77
N HIS A 107 0.62 3.62 14.50
CA HIS A 107 0.66 3.52 15.97
C HIS A 107 0.65 2.07 16.46
N TYR A 108 -0.02 1.16 15.74
CA TYR A 108 0.19 -0.26 16.00
C TYR A 108 1.62 -0.68 15.71
N PHE A 109 2.31 -0.06 14.75
CA PHE A 109 3.71 -0.37 14.46
C PHE A 109 4.61 0.09 15.61
N TYR A 110 4.37 1.27 16.15
CA TYR A 110 5.10 1.81 17.31
C TYR A 110 4.86 0.99 18.58
N GLN A 111 3.63 0.52 18.80
CA GLN A 111 3.25 -0.19 20.02
C GLN A 111 3.50 -1.69 19.95
N VAL A 112 3.26 -2.32 18.81
CA VAL A 112 3.37 -3.79 18.63
C VAL A 112 4.74 -4.17 18.10
N LEU A 113 5.27 -3.43 17.11
CA LEU A 113 6.56 -3.73 16.49
C LEU A 113 7.72 -2.94 17.10
N HIS A 114 7.43 -1.90 17.89
CA HIS A 114 8.42 -0.98 18.46
C HIS A 114 9.36 -0.36 17.44
N VAL A 115 8.84 -0.09 16.24
CA VAL A 115 9.59 0.64 15.22
C VAL A 115 9.56 2.13 15.51
N SER A 116 10.57 2.87 15.06
CA SER A 116 10.53 4.34 15.11
C SER A 116 11.33 4.97 13.96
N TYR A 117 10.94 6.19 13.60
CA TYR A 117 11.66 7.00 12.62
C TYR A 117 12.43 8.11 13.33
N THR A 118 13.73 8.20 13.10
CA THR A 118 14.64 9.12 13.81
C THR A 118 15.21 10.23 12.93
N PHE A 119 14.88 10.27 11.64
CA PHE A 119 15.37 11.30 10.73
C PHE A 119 14.68 12.67 10.98
N PRO A 120 15.34 13.79 10.61
CA PRO A 120 14.76 15.13 10.70
C PRO A 120 13.48 15.23 9.87
N ALA A 121 12.37 15.65 10.48
CA ALA A 121 11.10 15.73 9.77
C ALA A 121 10.12 16.69 10.43
N HIS A 122 9.26 17.28 9.60
CA HIS A 122 7.96 17.80 10.03
C HIS A 122 7.04 16.61 10.33
N ARG A 123 6.37 16.61 11.48
CA ARG A 123 5.64 15.44 11.97
C ARG A 123 4.17 15.75 12.25
N LEU A 124 3.33 14.75 12.04
CA LEU A 124 1.95 14.70 12.50
C LEU A 124 1.73 13.37 13.20
N ASN A 125 1.35 13.45 14.48
CA ASN A 125 1.14 12.29 15.33
C ASN A 125 2.39 11.37 15.35
N ASP A 126 3.56 12.01 15.53
CA ASP A 126 4.91 11.44 15.49
C ASP A 126 5.36 10.80 14.18
N VAL A 127 4.51 10.79 13.16
CA VAL A 127 4.86 10.29 11.83
C VAL A 127 5.38 11.42 10.94
N PRO A 128 6.58 11.29 10.32
CA PRO A 128 7.09 12.24 9.34
C PRO A 128 6.14 12.49 8.16
N PHE A 129 5.88 13.75 7.81
CA PHE A 129 5.03 14.14 6.67
C PHE A 129 5.49 13.55 5.35
N ALA A 130 6.80 13.43 5.14
CA ALA A 130 7.36 12.79 3.96
C ALA A 130 6.82 11.35 3.77
N LEU A 131 6.58 10.61 4.85
CA LEU A 131 6.09 9.23 4.76
C LEU A 131 4.65 9.15 4.29
N TYR A 132 3.76 10.06 4.70
CA TYR A 132 2.40 10.13 4.16
C TYR A 132 2.38 10.23 2.63
N LEU A 133 3.35 10.99 2.08
CA LEU A 133 3.51 11.23 0.65
C LEU A 133 4.22 10.07 -0.06
N ILE A 134 5.30 9.55 0.52
CA ILE A 134 6.08 8.44 -0.05
C ILE A 134 5.27 7.14 -0.04
N THR A 135 4.58 6.84 1.06
CA THR A 135 3.72 5.66 1.21
C THR A 135 2.63 5.62 0.14
N HIS A 136 2.12 6.77 -0.31
CA HIS A 136 1.18 6.81 -1.43
C HIS A 136 1.79 6.20 -2.71
N GLY A 137 3.04 6.53 -3.05
CA GLY A 137 3.74 5.97 -4.22
C GLY A 137 3.97 4.46 -4.09
N TYR A 138 4.40 4.01 -2.91
CA TYR A 138 4.57 2.59 -2.61
C TYR A 138 3.24 1.82 -2.70
N PHE A 139 2.18 2.36 -2.09
CA PHE A 139 0.88 1.72 -2.11
C PHE A 139 0.29 1.68 -3.51
N ILE A 140 0.45 2.71 -4.35
CA ILE A 140 0.08 2.61 -5.78
C ILE A 140 0.79 1.42 -6.43
N LEU A 141 2.12 1.32 -6.28
CA LEU A 141 2.90 0.23 -6.87
C LEU A 141 2.40 -1.15 -6.41
N TYR A 142 2.26 -1.34 -5.10
CA TYR A 142 1.87 -2.63 -4.52
C TYR A 142 0.48 -3.06 -5.00
N HIS A 143 -0.48 -2.15 -4.96
CA HIS A 143 -1.86 -2.48 -5.28
C HIS A 143 -2.05 -2.69 -6.79
N VAL A 144 -1.33 -1.97 -7.64
CA VAL A 144 -1.32 -2.22 -9.09
C VAL A 144 -0.68 -3.59 -9.38
N LEU A 145 0.50 -3.90 -8.84
CA LEU A 145 1.12 -5.23 -9.02
C LEU A 145 0.23 -6.36 -8.48
N ALA A 146 -0.37 -6.17 -7.31
CA ALA A 146 -1.30 -7.12 -6.72
C ALA A 146 -2.55 -7.33 -7.59
N THR A 147 -3.06 -6.28 -8.24
CA THR A 147 -4.19 -6.39 -9.19
C THR A 147 -3.82 -7.26 -10.38
N PHE A 148 -2.61 -7.11 -10.93
CA PHE A 148 -2.13 -7.96 -12.03
C PHE A 148 -1.98 -9.41 -11.58
N ALA A 149 -1.35 -9.63 -10.42
CA ALA A 149 -1.20 -10.96 -9.83
C ALA A 149 -2.56 -11.61 -9.57
N ALA A 150 -3.53 -10.83 -9.08
CA ALA A 150 -4.90 -11.29 -8.87
C ALA A 150 -5.55 -11.72 -10.19
N ARG A 151 -5.44 -10.94 -11.28
CA ARG A 151 -5.96 -11.34 -12.60
C ARG A 151 -5.36 -12.65 -13.09
N VAL A 152 -4.04 -12.82 -12.93
CA VAL A 152 -3.34 -14.06 -13.29
C VAL A 152 -3.87 -15.22 -12.45
N LEU A 153 -4.02 -15.03 -11.14
CA LEU A 153 -4.57 -16.00 -10.21
C LEU A 153 -6.01 -16.40 -10.58
N TRP A 154 -6.89 -15.43 -10.81
CA TRP A 154 -8.26 -15.65 -11.28
C TRP A 154 -8.29 -16.48 -12.55
N ARG A 155 -7.38 -16.18 -13.49
CA ARG A 155 -7.29 -16.91 -14.75
C ARG A 155 -6.77 -18.34 -14.58
N ILE A 156 -5.78 -18.59 -13.73
CA ILE A 156 -5.20 -19.93 -13.58
C ILE A 156 -6.09 -20.82 -12.70
N VAL A 157 -6.59 -20.26 -11.59
CA VAL A 157 -7.21 -21.03 -10.51
C VAL A 157 -8.73 -21.07 -10.65
N LEU A 158 -9.37 -19.99 -11.11
CA LEU A 158 -10.83 -19.83 -11.04
C LEU A 158 -11.52 -19.93 -12.40
N SER A 159 -10.79 -19.81 -13.52
CA SER A 159 -11.35 -19.99 -14.88
C SER A 159 -11.78 -21.44 -15.18
N ASN A 160 -11.20 -22.43 -14.49
CA ASN A 160 -11.50 -23.85 -14.74
C ASN A 160 -12.76 -24.33 -14.00
N ARG A 161 -13.06 -23.80 -12.80
CA ARG A 161 -14.31 -24.04 -12.03
C ARG A 161 -14.33 -23.17 -10.77
N ALA A 162 -15.37 -22.38 -10.52
CA ALA A 162 -15.56 -21.77 -9.21
C ALA A 162 -15.89 -22.86 -8.18
N SER A 163 -14.96 -23.16 -7.27
CA SER A 163 -15.11 -24.22 -6.26
C SER A 163 -14.49 -23.77 -4.94
N LYS A 164 -14.96 -24.33 -3.80
CA LYS A 164 -14.40 -24.04 -2.47
C LYS A 164 -12.87 -24.20 -2.43
N ARG A 165 -12.36 -25.25 -3.09
CA ARG A 165 -10.91 -25.50 -3.22
C ARG A 165 -10.20 -24.35 -3.94
N ASN A 166 -10.74 -23.88 -5.05
CA ASN A 166 -10.11 -22.83 -5.84
C ASN A 166 -10.15 -21.46 -5.14
N TYR A 167 -11.20 -21.18 -4.36
CA TYR A 167 -11.22 -20.02 -3.46
C TYR A 167 -10.20 -20.15 -2.33
N ALA A 168 -10.04 -21.33 -1.73
CA ALA A 168 -9.02 -21.56 -0.71
C ALA A 168 -7.59 -21.36 -1.28
N ILE A 169 -7.30 -21.89 -2.47
CA ILE A 169 -6.02 -21.66 -3.17
C ILE A 169 -5.81 -20.17 -3.40
N ALA A 170 -6.82 -19.46 -3.89
CA ALA A 170 -6.70 -18.02 -4.14
C ALA A 170 -6.44 -17.23 -2.85
N GLY A 171 -7.10 -17.59 -1.74
CA GLY A 171 -6.84 -17.01 -0.43
C GLY A 171 -5.42 -17.25 0.06
N VAL A 172 -4.88 -18.47 -0.10
CA VAL A 172 -3.50 -18.80 0.27
C VAL A 172 -2.49 -18.01 -0.57
N VAL A 173 -2.71 -17.90 -1.89
CA VAL A 173 -1.82 -17.12 -2.76
C VAL A 173 -1.85 -15.63 -2.40
N LEU A 174 -3.04 -15.09 -2.10
CA LEU A 174 -3.19 -13.71 -1.66
C LEU A 174 -2.46 -13.45 -0.33
N LEU A 175 -2.60 -14.36 0.64
CA LEU A 175 -1.89 -14.29 1.91
C LEU A 175 -0.37 -14.32 1.71
N PHE A 176 0.12 -15.26 0.90
CA PHE A 176 1.53 -15.36 0.59
C PHE A 176 2.06 -14.10 -0.11
N GLY A 177 1.32 -13.54 -1.08
CA GLY A 177 1.69 -12.29 -1.75
C GLY A 177 1.69 -11.08 -0.81
N SER A 178 0.77 -11.05 0.16
CA SER A 178 0.68 -10.01 1.19
C SER A 178 1.89 -10.04 2.12
N ILE A 179 2.23 -11.22 2.64
CA ILE A 179 3.43 -11.44 3.49
C ILE A 179 4.71 -11.12 2.70
N THR A 180 4.78 -11.56 1.44
CA THR A 180 5.93 -11.28 0.57
C THR A 180 6.12 -9.78 0.38
N THR A 181 5.04 -9.04 0.15
CA THR A 181 5.10 -7.57 -0.01
C THR A 181 5.61 -6.89 1.26
N ALA A 182 5.03 -7.23 2.41
CA ALA A 182 5.43 -6.70 3.71
C ALA A 182 6.91 -7.01 4.05
N PHE A 183 7.34 -8.24 3.77
CA PHE A 183 8.73 -8.65 3.96
C PHE A 183 9.68 -7.86 3.05
N LEU A 184 9.37 -7.75 1.75
CA LEU A 184 10.21 -7.04 0.80
C LEU A 184 10.36 -5.56 1.14
N GLU A 185 9.28 -4.89 1.58
CA GLU A 185 9.35 -3.51 2.04
C GLU A 185 10.26 -3.35 3.27
N THR A 186 10.10 -4.24 4.25
CA THR A 186 10.96 -4.23 5.44
C THR A 186 12.42 -4.50 5.05
N TRP A 187 12.65 -5.40 4.10
CA TRP A 187 13.98 -5.75 3.63
C TRP A 187 14.65 -4.63 2.84
N THR A 188 13.91 -3.84 2.05
CA THR A 188 14.48 -2.71 1.30
C THR A 188 14.86 -1.54 2.22
N ILE A 189 14.16 -1.37 3.36
CA ILE A 189 14.43 -0.29 4.31
C ILE A 189 15.45 -0.69 5.38
N LYS A 190 15.79 -1.98 5.55
CA LYS A 190 16.70 -2.47 6.61
C LYS A 190 18.06 -1.74 6.71
N SER A 191 18.55 -1.19 5.60
CA SER A 191 19.84 -0.49 5.52
C SER A 191 19.71 1.01 5.79
N PHE A 192 18.50 1.53 5.99
CA PHE A 192 18.25 2.92 6.28
C PHE A 192 18.48 3.18 7.78
N PRO A 193 19.49 3.98 8.17
CA PRO A 193 19.91 4.10 9.56
C PRO A 193 18.88 4.81 10.46
N TYR A 194 17.89 5.49 9.87
CA TYR A 194 16.89 6.24 10.60
C TYR A 194 15.54 5.51 10.77
N TYR A 195 15.52 4.21 10.52
CA TYR A 195 14.39 3.34 10.83
C TYR A 195 14.86 2.24 11.78
N THR A 196 14.47 2.35 13.05
CA THR A 196 14.95 1.46 14.11
C THR A 196 13.87 0.49 14.54
N TYR A 197 14.28 -0.74 14.84
CA TYR A 197 13.45 -1.80 15.41
C TYR A 197 14.29 -2.62 16.40
N PRO A 198 13.70 -3.16 17.48
CA PRO A 198 14.46 -3.81 18.55
C PRO A 198 15.04 -5.17 18.15
N ASP A 199 14.30 -5.95 17.35
CA ASP A 199 14.72 -7.28 16.89
C ASP A 199 14.46 -7.44 15.40
N GLN A 200 15.55 -7.54 14.62
CA GLN A 200 15.50 -7.70 13.18
C GLN A 200 14.86 -9.02 12.74
N ARG A 201 15.16 -10.11 13.43
CA ARG A 201 14.63 -11.44 13.09
C ARG A 201 13.13 -11.44 13.30
N ALA A 202 12.69 -10.91 14.44
CA ALA A 202 11.29 -10.85 14.79
C ALA A 202 10.50 -9.89 13.87
N MET A 203 11.10 -8.76 13.48
CA MET A 203 10.54 -7.85 12.47
C MET A 203 10.34 -8.55 11.11
N PHE A 204 11.32 -9.34 10.66
CA PHE A 204 11.21 -10.06 9.39
C PHE A 204 10.23 -11.24 9.42
N THR A 205 10.02 -11.89 10.56
CA THR A 205 9.06 -12.99 10.67
C THR A 205 7.67 -12.50 11.08
N THR A 206 7.49 -12.21 12.36
CA THR A 206 6.21 -11.84 12.97
C THR A 206 5.77 -10.46 12.52
N GLY A 207 6.70 -9.51 12.39
CA GLY A 207 6.40 -8.16 11.89
C GLY A 207 5.88 -8.17 10.45
N SER A 208 6.46 -8.98 9.55
CA SER A 208 5.96 -9.14 8.18
C SER A 208 4.54 -9.73 8.14
N VAL A 209 4.22 -10.69 9.02
CA VAL A 209 2.87 -11.25 9.12
C VAL A 209 1.88 -10.21 9.66
N PHE A 210 2.27 -9.44 10.67
CA PHE A 210 1.47 -8.34 11.21
C PHE A 210 1.19 -7.28 10.13
N TYR A 211 2.21 -6.85 9.40
CA TYR A 211 2.05 -5.86 8.34
C TYR A 211 1.24 -6.40 7.14
N ALA A 212 1.33 -7.70 6.84
CA ALA A 212 0.52 -8.33 5.80
C ALA A 212 -1.00 -8.18 6.01
N ILE A 213 -1.47 -7.87 7.23
CA ILE A 213 -2.87 -7.56 7.54
C ILE A 213 -3.39 -6.38 6.69
N TYR A 214 -2.53 -5.42 6.36
CA TYR A 214 -2.90 -4.30 5.49
C TYR A 214 -3.30 -4.86 4.12
N PHE A 215 -2.41 -5.65 3.55
CA PHE A 215 -2.45 -6.08 2.16
C PHE A 215 -3.48 -7.18 1.90
N ILE A 216 -3.68 -8.10 2.84
CA ILE A 216 -4.67 -9.18 2.70
C ILE A 216 -6.10 -8.65 2.53
N VAL A 217 -6.39 -7.46 3.08
CA VAL A 217 -7.66 -6.75 2.92
C VAL A 217 -7.59 -5.73 1.78
N SER A 218 -6.53 -4.91 1.72
CA SER A 218 -6.45 -3.77 0.82
C SER A 218 -6.32 -4.17 -0.65
N PHE A 219 -5.55 -5.23 -0.96
CA PHE A 219 -5.34 -5.71 -2.32
C PHE A 219 -6.64 -6.12 -3.03
N PRO A 220 -7.47 -7.03 -2.48
CA PRO A 220 -8.72 -7.40 -3.15
C PRO A 220 -9.72 -6.25 -3.21
N CYS A 221 -9.70 -5.30 -2.26
CA CYS A 221 -10.55 -4.11 -2.33
C CYS A 221 -10.16 -3.18 -3.49
N PHE A 222 -8.90 -2.77 -3.56
CA PHE A 222 -8.40 -1.91 -4.62
C PHE A 222 -8.54 -2.55 -6.01
N ALA A 223 -8.27 -3.86 -6.12
CA ALA A 223 -8.35 -4.57 -7.39
C ALA A 223 -9.73 -4.49 -8.05
N ARG A 224 -10.81 -4.29 -7.27
CA ARG A 224 -12.20 -4.22 -7.78
C ARG A 224 -12.55 -2.92 -8.49
N ILE A 225 -11.82 -1.83 -8.24
CA ILE A 225 -12.13 -0.50 -8.83
C ILE A 225 -12.13 -0.62 -10.35
N ASP A 226 -13.30 -0.46 -10.98
CA ASP A 226 -13.50 -0.55 -12.44
C ASP A 226 -12.94 -1.83 -13.10
N GLU A 227 -12.88 -2.95 -12.37
CA GLU A 227 -12.35 -4.21 -12.91
C GLU A 227 -13.33 -4.91 -13.85
N THR A 228 -14.61 -4.88 -13.52
CA THR A 228 -15.65 -5.56 -14.30
C THR A 228 -16.08 -4.71 -15.49
N ALA A 229 -16.02 -5.30 -16.68
CA ALA A 229 -16.45 -4.63 -17.90
C ALA A 229 -17.90 -4.13 -17.79
N GLY A 230 -18.13 -2.86 -18.12
CA GLY A 230 -19.44 -2.21 -18.03
C GLY A 230 -19.84 -1.72 -16.63
N VAL A 231 -19.05 -2.03 -15.59
CA VAL A 231 -19.29 -1.53 -14.22
C VAL A 231 -18.25 -0.46 -13.89
N VAL A 232 -18.72 0.78 -13.76
CA VAL A 232 -17.87 1.93 -13.42
C VAL A 232 -18.25 2.42 -12.03
N TRP A 233 -17.27 2.43 -11.12
CA TRP A 233 -17.47 2.90 -9.76
C TRP A 233 -17.60 4.43 -9.73
N THR A 234 -18.51 4.91 -8.90
CA THR A 234 -18.66 6.32 -8.53
C THR A 234 -17.65 6.69 -7.44
N MET A 235 -17.33 7.98 -7.30
CA MET A 235 -16.41 8.45 -6.26
C MET A 235 -16.88 8.09 -4.83
N PRO A 236 -18.18 8.22 -4.47
CA PRO A 236 -18.64 7.78 -3.16
C PRO A 236 -18.45 6.28 -2.90
N GLU A 237 -18.56 5.42 -3.92
CA GLU A 237 -18.28 3.99 -3.77
C GLU A 237 -16.81 3.73 -3.45
N VAL A 238 -15.90 4.41 -4.15
CA VAL A 238 -14.45 4.35 -3.87
C VAL A 238 -14.14 4.78 -2.44
N VAL A 239 -14.70 5.90 -1.98
CA VAL A 239 -14.50 6.42 -0.63
C VAL A 239 -15.08 5.47 0.43
N LYS A 240 -16.30 4.99 0.23
CA LYS A 240 -16.93 4.02 1.16
C LYS A 240 -16.12 2.73 1.24
N ASP A 241 -15.62 2.24 0.10
CA ASP A 241 -14.83 1.01 0.03
C ASP A 241 -13.53 1.10 0.81
N VAL A 242 -12.73 2.16 0.60
CA VAL A 242 -11.47 2.34 1.33
C VAL A 242 -11.68 2.55 2.82
N LEU A 243 -12.72 3.27 3.22
CA LEU A 243 -13.05 3.45 4.64
C LEU A 243 -13.46 2.14 5.30
N ALA A 244 -14.28 1.33 4.62
CA ALA A 244 -14.65 -0.01 5.12
C ALA A 244 -13.43 -0.94 5.20
N ALA A 245 -12.58 -0.96 4.18
CA ALA A 245 -11.33 -1.73 4.18
C ALA A 245 -10.41 -1.30 5.33
N SER A 246 -10.27 0.01 5.53
CA SER A 246 -9.44 0.57 6.60
C SER A 246 -9.97 0.22 7.99
N MET A 247 -11.29 0.24 8.19
CA MET A 247 -11.89 -0.18 9.45
C MET A 247 -11.68 -1.68 9.70
N ALA A 248 -11.85 -2.52 8.68
CA ALA A 248 -11.58 -3.96 8.80
C ALA A 248 -10.11 -4.23 9.17
N ILE A 249 -9.16 -3.53 8.55
CA ILE A 249 -7.73 -3.61 8.90
C ILE A 249 -7.51 -3.16 10.35
N THR A 250 -8.11 -2.05 10.78
CA THR A 250 -8.03 -1.57 12.17
C THR A 250 -8.47 -2.65 13.15
N MET A 251 -9.61 -3.30 12.91
CA MET A 251 -10.12 -4.37 13.77
C MET A 251 -9.17 -5.58 13.82
N LEU A 252 -8.56 -5.95 12.69
CA LEU A 252 -7.61 -7.07 12.64
C LEU A 252 -6.30 -6.75 13.35
N LEU A 253 -5.77 -5.53 13.19
CA LEU A 253 -4.59 -5.06 13.91
C LEU A 253 -4.86 -5.00 15.42
N ASP A 254 -6.05 -4.55 15.83
CA ASP A 254 -6.42 -4.50 17.24
C ASP A 254 -6.63 -5.90 17.82
N ALA A 255 -7.27 -6.80 17.08
CA ALA A 255 -7.40 -8.19 17.48
C ALA A 255 -6.04 -8.85 17.68
N TRP A 256 -5.07 -8.58 16.79
CA TRP A 256 -3.70 -9.04 16.98
C TRP A 256 -3.06 -8.43 18.22
N ARG A 257 -3.17 -7.12 18.42
CA ARG A 257 -2.66 -6.43 19.62
C ARG A 257 -3.17 -7.10 20.90
N LEU A 258 -4.46 -7.43 20.95
CA LEU A 258 -5.11 -8.03 22.13
C LEU A 258 -4.79 -9.52 22.29
N ALA A 259 -4.72 -10.29 21.21
CA ALA A 259 -4.56 -11.75 21.27
C ALA A 259 -3.10 -12.21 21.30
N VAL A 260 -2.20 -11.49 20.62
CA VAL A 260 -0.78 -11.87 20.46
C VAL A 260 0.12 -10.93 21.27
N GLY A 261 -0.18 -9.63 21.30
CA GLY A 261 0.63 -8.64 22.01
C GLY A 261 1.86 -8.15 21.23
N PRO A 262 2.73 -7.36 21.88
CA PRO A 262 3.92 -6.77 21.27
C PRO A 262 5.03 -7.81 21.00
N LEU A 263 5.90 -7.49 20.04
CA LEU A 263 7.04 -8.35 19.63
C LEU A 263 8.12 -8.50 20.71
N VAL A 264 8.28 -7.50 21.57
CA VAL A 264 9.23 -7.52 22.68
C VAL A 264 8.47 -7.07 23.92
N LEU A 265 8.54 -7.84 25.01
CA LEU A 265 7.96 -7.45 26.29
C LEU A 265 8.72 -6.21 26.79
N ALA A 266 7.99 -5.17 27.20
CA ALA A 266 8.54 -3.87 27.60
C ALA A 266 9.51 -4.00 28.79
N GLY A 267 10.80 -4.21 28.49
CA GLY A 267 11.88 -4.31 29.47
C GLY A 267 12.80 -3.08 29.52
N ASP A 268 12.85 -2.27 28.45
CA ASP A 268 13.85 -1.22 28.28
C ASP A 268 13.25 0.20 28.33
N ALA A 269 14.08 1.18 28.72
CA ALA A 269 13.68 2.59 28.79
C ALA A 269 13.21 3.15 27.43
N ASP A 270 13.77 2.66 26.32
CA ASP A 270 13.38 3.03 24.95
C ASP A 270 12.00 2.48 24.56
N THR A 271 11.59 1.33 25.12
CA THR A 271 10.25 0.77 24.89
C THR A 271 9.16 1.62 25.55
N ARG A 272 9.47 2.32 26.66
CA ARG A 272 8.54 3.26 27.31
C ARG A 272 8.32 4.54 26.50
N ALA A 273 9.33 5.01 25.76
CA ALA A 273 9.20 6.16 24.87
C ALA A 273 8.32 5.82 23.65
N ALA A 274 8.50 4.65 23.03
CA ALA A 274 7.62 4.16 21.97
C ALA A 274 6.18 3.89 22.47
N ALA A 275 6.02 3.47 23.73
CA ALA A 275 4.70 3.32 24.36
C ALA A 275 3.98 4.69 24.54
N ALA A 276 4.73 5.78 24.70
CA ALA A 276 4.16 7.11 24.89
C ALA A 276 3.56 7.72 23.61
N THR A 277 4.07 7.33 22.43
CA THR A 277 3.71 7.88 21.10
C THR A 277 2.51 7.20 20.44
N GLY A 278 1.73 6.39 21.17
CA GLY A 278 0.52 5.72 20.66
C GLY A 278 -0.76 6.54 20.80
N MET A 279 -1.78 6.24 19.98
CA MET A 279 -3.12 6.80 20.14
C MET A 279 -3.69 6.52 21.55
N PRO A 280 -4.52 7.41 22.12
CA PRO A 280 -4.96 7.30 23.51
C PRO A 280 -5.58 5.95 23.89
N TRP A 281 -6.32 5.31 22.98
CA TRP A 281 -6.98 4.02 23.20
C TRP A 281 -6.05 2.80 23.02
N MET A 282 -4.81 3.01 22.58
CA MET A 282 -3.81 1.95 22.49
C MET A 282 -3.00 1.80 23.78
N LYS A 283 -3.11 2.78 24.70
CA LYS A 283 -2.42 2.80 25.99
C LYS A 283 -3.11 1.86 26.98
N SER A 284 -3.06 0.56 26.71
CA SER A 284 -3.48 -0.49 27.63
C SER A 284 -2.94 -1.85 27.15
N VAL A 285 -1.79 -2.26 27.67
CA VAL A 285 -1.52 -3.57 28.32
C VAL A 285 -0.37 -3.33 29.28
#